data_AF-A0A0P9VAR2-F1
#
_entry.id   AF-A0A0P9VAR2-F1
#
_cell.length_a   1.000
_cell.length_b   1.000
_cell.length_c   1.000
_cell.angle_alpha   90.00
_cell.angle_beta   90.00
_cell.angle_gamma   90.00
#
_symmetry.space_group_name_H-M   'P 1'
#
loop_
_entity.id
_entity.type
_entity.pdbx_description
1 polymer ?
#
loop_
_entity_poly.entity_id
_entity_poly.type
_entity_poly.pdbx_seq_one_letter_code
_entity_poly.pdbx_strand_id
1 'polypeptide(L)' 'MDRSSALQNRVRESPVRAKVEHPFRVIKRHFGYTKVRFRRRSKNTGQQAALFTLANSWGAGESACRG' A
#
# COMPACT_ATOMS: atom_id res chain seq x y z
N MET A 1 31.09 -10.92 -6.15
CA MET A 1 29.69 -10.97 -5.72
C MET A 1 28.98 -12.11 -6.44
N ASP A 2 28.45 -13.06 -5.69
CA ASP A 2 27.78 -14.25 -6.22
C ASP A 2 26.38 -13.90 -6.76
N ARG A 3 26.07 -14.26 -8.02
CA ARG A 3 24.78 -13.91 -8.66
C ARG A 3 23.59 -14.65 -8.03
N SER A 4 23.86 -15.77 -7.38
CA SER A 4 22.89 -16.65 -6.73
C SER A 4 22.18 -15.94 -5.56
N SER A 5 22.91 -15.17 -4.76
CA SER A 5 22.33 -14.42 -3.64
C SER A 5 21.47 -13.24 -4.08
N ALA A 6 21.82 -12.60 -5.21
CA ALA A 6 21.02 -11.50 -5.79
C ALA A 6 19.67 -11.99 -6.32
N LEU A 7 19.62 -13.19 -6.90
CA LEU A 7 18.37 -13.83 -7.31
C LEU A 7 17.53 -14.26 -6.11
N GLN A 8 18.15 -14.84 -5.07
CA GLN A 8 17.46 -15.20 -3.84
C GLN A 8 16.80 -13.98 -3.17
N ASN A 9 17.48 -12.84 -3.13
CA ASN A 9 16.93 -11.60 -2.59
C ASN A 9 15.78 -11.05 -3.44
N ARG A 10 15.86 -11.13 -4.78
CA ARG A 10 14.74 -10.71 -5.65
C ARG A 10 13.48 -11.55 -5.42
N VAL A 11 13.62 -12.87 -5.30
CA VAL A 11 12.49 -13.79 -5.08
C VAL A 11 11.87 -13.58 -3.70
N ARG A 12 12.69 -13.29 -2.68
CA ARG A 12 12.23 -13.08 -1.30
C ARG A 12 11.64 -11.69 -1.05
N GLU A 13 12.17 -10.66 -1.71
CA GLU A 13 11.71 -9.29 -1.50
C GLU A 13 10.56 -8.87 -2.42
N SER A 14 10.39 -9.50 -3.58
CA SER A 14 9.27 -9.25 -4.50
C SER A 14 7.89 -9.31 -3.83
N PRO A 15 7.53 -10.39 -3.10
CA PRO A 15 6.21 -10.48 -2.46
C PRO A 15 6.03 -9.46 -1.32
N VAL A 16 7.12 -9.09 -0.64
CA VAL A 16 7.09 -8.07 0.42
C VAL A 16 6.83 -6.70 -0.20
N ARG A 17 7.52 -6.36 -1.30
CA ARG A 17 7.32 -5.13 -2.05
C ARG A 17 5.91 -5.04 -2.63
N ALA A 18 5.39 -6.12 -3.21
CA ALA A 18 4.03 -6.16 -3.75
C ALA A 18 2.96 -5.87 -2.70
N LYS A 19 3.09 -6.42 -1.47
CA LYS A 19 2.16 -6.16 -0.36
C LYS A 19 2.16 -4.72 0.12
N VAL A 20 3.30 -4.03 0.04
CA VAL A 20 3.44 -2.64 0.48
C VAL A 20 3.07 -1.67 -0.64
N GLU A 21 3.53 -1.90 -1.86
CA GLU A 21 3.27 -1.03 -3.01
C GLU A 21 1.80 -1.01 -3.40
N HIS A 22 1.08 -2.13 -3.22
CA HIS A 22 -0.34 -2.24 -3.57
C HIS A 22 -1.24 -1.23 -2.82
N PRO A 23 -1.25 -1.16 -1.48
CA PRO A 23 -2.06 -0.17 -0.75
C PRO A 23 -1.65 1.27 -1.08
N PHE A 24 -0.35 1.55 -1.26
CA PHE A 24 0.08 2.88 -1.70
C PHE A 24 -0.44 3.23 -3.10
N ARG A 25 -0.50 2.26 -4.01
CA ARG A 25 -1.05 2.45 -5.36
C ARG A 25 -2.56 2.65 -5.32
N VAL A 26 -3.28 1.91 -4.47
CA VAL A 26 -4.73 2.09 -4.26
C VAL A 26 -5.02 3.49 -3.71
N ILE A 27 -4.29 3.92 -2.66
CA ILE A 27 -4.45 5.25 -2.04
C ILE A 27 -4.16 6.37 -3.05
N LYS A 28 -3.07 6.27 -3.81
CA LYS A 28 -2.69 7.31 -4.77
C LYS A 28 -3.64 7.38 -5.98
N ARG A 29 -4.16 6.24 -6.45
CA ARG A 29 -4.97 6.16 -7.69
C ARG A 29 -6.46 6.34 -7.46
N HIS A 30 -7.04 5.76 -6.39
CA HIS A 30 -8.47 5.85 -6.10
C HIS A 30 -8.82 7.10 -5.27
N PHE A 31 -7.95 7.47 -4.32
CA PHE A 31 -8.23 8.61 -3.42
C PHE A 31 -7.52 9.91 -3.84
N GLY A 32 -6.91 9.94 -5.04
CA GLY A 32 -6.32 11.15 -5.61
C GLY A 32 -5.15 11.73 -4.82
N TYR A 33 -4.45 10.91 -4.01
CA TYR A 33 -3.40 11.37 -3.09
C TYR A 33 -2.05 11.57 -3.81
N THR A 34 -1.99 12.46 -4.80
CA THR A 34 -0.81 12.64 -5.68
C THR A 34 0.28 13.53 -5.07
N LYS A 35 -0.07 14.43 -4.15
CA LYS A 35 0.86 15.38 -3.51
C LYS A 35 0.66 15.35 -2.00
N VAL A 36 1.65 14.87 -1.27
CA VAL A 36 1.52 14.80 0.19
C VAL A 36 1.62 16.21 0.76
N ARG A 37 0.49 16.73 1.27
CA ARG A 37 0.45 17.98 2.02
C ARG A 37 1.07 17.76 3.41
N PHE A 38 2.40 17.59 3.47
CA PHE A 38 3.15 17.47 4.73
C PHE A 38 3.31 18.82 5.48
N ARG A 39 2.35 19.75 5.38
CA ARG A 39 2.34 20.91 6.27
C ARG A 39 1.62 20.52 7.55
N ARG A 40 2.44 20.18 8.56
CA ARG A 40 2.08 19.70 9.91
C ARG A 40 1.66 18.22 9.95
N ARG A 41 2.67 17.35 10.11
CA ARG A 41 2.57 15.87 10.20
C ARG A 41 1.55 15.39 11.24
N SER A 42 1.49 16.03 12.41
CA SER A 42 0.54 15.67 13.49
C SER A 42 -0.93 15.75 13.05
N LYS A 43 -1.27 16.69 12.17
CA LYS A 43 -2.64 16.87 11.65
C LYS A 43 -2.96 15.96 10.47
N ASN A 44 -1.95 15.37 9.83
CA ASN A 44 -2.12 14.50 8.66
C ASN A 44 -2.16 13.01 9.03
N THR A 45 -1.66 12.61 10.21
CA THR A 45 -1.62 11.21 10.66
C THR A 45 -3.02 10.57 10.72
N GLY A 46 -4.03 11.29 11.21
CA GLY A 46 -5.40 10.77 11.28
C GLY A 46 -6.03 10.52 9.91
N GLN A 47 -5.80 11.43 8.95
CA GLN A 47 -6.26 11.28 7.57
C GLN A 47 -5.57 10.10 6.87
N GLN A 48 -4.26 9.94 7.07
CA GLN A 48 -3.50 8.82 6.52
C GLN A 48 -3.98 7.48 7.11
N ALA A 49 -4.16 7.41 8.43
CA ALA A 49 -4.67 6.21 9.10
C ALA A 49 -6.06 5.81 8.59
N ALA A 50 -6.97 6.78 8.42
CA ALA A 50 -8.30 6.54 7.86
C ALA A 50 -8.24 6.01 6.41
N LEU A 51 -7.37 6.57 5.57
CA LEU A 51 -7.18 6.11 4.18
C LEU A 51 -6.59 4.69 4.12
N PHE A 52 -5.70 4.32 5.04
CA PHE A 52 -5.17 2.96 5.11
C PHE A 52 -6.23 1.95 5.56
N THR A 53 -7.04 2.31 6.57
CA THR A 53 -8.18 1.49 7.00
C THR A 53 -9.18 1.29 5.88
N LEU A 54 -9.50 2.35 5.14
CA LEU A 54 -10.44 2.32 4.02
C LEU A 54 -9.88 1.56 2.80
N ALA A 55 -8.60 1.71 2.50
CA ALA A 55 -7.94 0.93 1.43
C ALA A 55 -7.88 -0.57 1.78
N ASN A 56 -7.71 -0.91 3.05
CA ASN A 56 -7.75 -2.29 3.53
C ASN A 56 -9.18 -2.88 3.46
N SER A 57 -10.21 -2.08 3.76
CA SER A 57 -11.61 -2.56 3.72
C SER A 57 -12.23 -2.57 2.32
N TRP A 58 -11.77 -1.72 1.39
CA TRP A 58 -12.24 -1.72 -0.01
C TRP A 58 -12.06 -3.09 -0.68
N GLY A 59 -10.95 -3.80 -0.38
CA GLY A 59 -10.74 -5.16 -0.86
C GLY A 59 -11.53 -6.25 -0.12
N ALA A 60 -12.11 -5.94 1.04
CA ALA A 60 -12.88 -6.88 1.86
C ALA A 60 -14.39 -6.86 1.56
N GLY A 61 -14.91 -5.76 0.98
CA GLY A 61 -16.33 -5.61 0.65
C GLY A 61 -16.77 -6.37 -0.62
N GLU A 62 -15.84 -6.76 -1.50
CA GLU A 62 -16.19 -7.46 -2.75
C GLU A 62 -16.40 -8.97 -2.55
N SER A 63 -15.96 -9.53 -1.42
CA SER A 63 -16.10 -10.96 -1.10
C SER A 63 -17.46 -11.34 -0.51
N ALA A 64 -18.32 -10.36 -0.16
CA ALA A 64 -19.59 -10.62 0.51
C ALA A 64 -20.82 -10.68 -0.43
N CYS A 65 -20.68 -10.30 -1.71
CA CYS A 65 -21.79 -10.29 -2.67
C CYS A 65 -21.59 -11.20 -3.90
N ARG A 66 -20.62 -12.14 -3.86
CA ARG A 66 -20.50 -13.24 -4.81
C ARG A 66 -20.59 -14.57 -4.06
N GLY A 67 -21.80 -14.94 -3.70
CA GLY A 67 -22.17 -16.22 -3.10
C GLY A 67 -23.61 -16.51 -3.42
#